data_AF-A0A9W5IW45-F1
#
_entry.id   AF-A0A9W5IW45-F1
#
_cell.length_a   1.000
_cell.length_b   1.000
_cell.length_c   1.000
_cell.angle_alpha   90.00
_cell.angle_beta   90.00
_cell.angle_gamma   90.00
#
_symmetry.space_group_name_H-M   'P 1'
#
loop_
_entity.id
_entity.type
_entity.pdbx_description
1 polymer ?
#
loop_
_entity_poly.entity_id
_entity_poly.type
_entity_poly.pdbx_seq_one_letter_code
_entity_poly.pdbx_strand_id
1 'polypeptide(L)' 'MRIFDIFKNPATGNVSHSKLWANVACAAGTFKFVMLPDPSAEIWAVYLGIVGGYAVARSFVSVKRQELESDHARETD' A
#
# COMPACT_ATOMS: atom_id res chain seq x y z
N MET A 1 -2.92 -5.98 -13.08
CA MET A 1 -2.00 -6.10 -11.92
C MET A 1 -1.78 -7.57 -11.63
N ARG A 2 -0.54 -8.06 -11.69
CA ARG A 2 -0.25 -9.46 -11.30
C ARG A 2 -0.17 -9.50 -9.78
N ILE A 3 -0.73 -10.54 -9.14
CA ILE A 3 -0.77 -10.67 -7.66
C ILE A 3 0.61 -10.45 -7.00
N PHE A 4 1.68 -10.80 -7.71
CA PHE A 4 3.06 -10.69 -7.24
C PHE A 4 3.62 -9.26 -7.22
N ASP A 5 2.97 -8.30 -7.89
CA ASP A 5 3.40 -6.89 -7.91
C ASP A 5 3.22 -6.21 -6.55
N ILE A 6 2.40 -6.81 -5.67
CA ILE A 6 2.18 -6.35 -4.29
C ILE A 6 3.44 -6.51 -3.43
N PHE A 7 4.22 -7.56 -3.70
CA PHE A 7 5.42 -7.91 -2.91
C PHE A 7 6.72 -7.45 -3.58
N LYS A 8 6.71 -7.16 -4.88
CA LYS A 8 7.90 -6.83 -5.66
C LYS A 8 8.15 -5.32 -5.78
N ASN A 9 9.42 -4.95 -5.93
CA ASN A 9 9.83 -3.61 -6.30
C ASN A 9 9.70 -3.45 -7.83
N PRO A 10 8.91 -2.47 -8.33
CA PRO A 10 8.72 -2.26 -9.75
C PRO A 10 10.02 -1.98 -10.52
N ALA A 11 11.02 -1.38 -9.84
CA ALA A 11 12.29 -1.00 -10.46
C ALA A 11 13.31 -2.15 -10.56
N THR A 12 13.21 -3.17 -9.69
CA THR A 12 14.23 -4.23 -9.59
C THR A 12 13.68 -5.64 -9.70
N GLY A 13 12.35 -5.83 -9.72
CA GLY A 13 11.70 -7.14 -9.73
C GLY A 13 11.83 -7.95 -8.43
N ASN A 14 12.69 -7.50 -7.50
CA ASN A 14 12.96 -8.16 -6.23
C ASN A 14 11.90 -7.86 -5.18
N VAL A 15 11.71 -8.77 -4.23
CA VAL A 15 10.80 -8.55 -3.10
C VAL A 15 11.28 -7.34 -2.29
N SER A 16 10.38 -6.38 -2.08
CA SER A 16 10.69 -5.19 -1.28
C SER A 16 10.36 -5.48 0.17
N HIS A 17 11.38 -5.56 1.04
CA HIS A 17 11.23 -5.82 2.47
C HIS A 17 10.16 -4.93 3.11
N SER A 18 10.21 -3.62 2.87
CA SER A 18 9.24 -2.67 3.42
C SER A 18 7.82 -2.89 2.89
N LYS A 19 7.64 -3.26 1.60
CA LYS A 19 6.30 -3.59 1.08
C LYS A 19 5.78 -4.91 1.62
N LEU A 20 6.65 -5.91 1.74
CA LEU A 20 6.30 -7.21 2.30
C LEU A 20 5.79 -7.04 3.74
N TRP A 21 6.57 -6.38 4.60
CA TRP A 21 6.18 -6.17 5.99
C TRP A 21 4.96 -5.27 6.16
N ALA A 22 4.80 -4.24 5.31
CA ALA A 22 3.58 -3.43 5.34
C ALA A 22 2.32 -4.26 5.03
N ASN A 23 2.38 -5.14 4.02
CA ASN A 23 1.27 -6.03 3.71
C ASN A 23 1.06 -7.11 4.78
N VAL A 24 2.12 -7.65 5.37
CA VAL A 24 2.03 -8.61 6.50
C VAL A 24 1.37 -7.96 7.71
N ALA A 25 1.75 -6.73 8.05
CA ALA A 25 1.14 -5.99 9.15
C ALA A 25 -0.35 -5.70 8.88
N CYS A 26 -0.69 -5.28 7.65
CA CYS A 26 -2.08 -5.10 7.25
C CYS A 26 -2.86 -6.42 7.36
N ALA A 27 -2.31 -7.53 6.86
CA ALA A 27 -2.96 -8.84 6.91
C ALA A 27 -3.18 -9.34 8.35
N ALA A 28 -2.18 -9.19 9.22
CA ALA A 28 -2.31 -9.53 10.64
C ALA A 28 -3.38 -8.67 11.34
N GLY A 29 -3.40 -7.36 11.05
CA GLY A 29 -4.41 -6.44 11.56
C GLY A 29 -5.82 -6.80 11.09
N THR A 30 -6.00 -7.06 9.79
CA THR A 30 -7.26 -7.53 9.20
C THR A 30 -7.72 -8.84 9.83
N PHE A 31 -6.82 -9.79 10.03
CA PHE A 31 -7.17 -11.07 10.66
C PHE A 31 -7.70 -10.88 12.09
N LYS A 32 -6.99 -10.10 12.91
CA LYS A 32 -7.43 -9.80 14.28
C LYS A 32 -8.73 -9.02 14.32
N PHE A 33 -8.92 -8.08 13.38
CA PHE A 33 -10.14 -7.30 13.25
C PHE A 33 -11.35 -8.17 12.87
N VAL A 34 -11.23 -9.05 11.87
CA VAL A 34 -12.29 -9.97 11.44
C VAL A 34 -12.65 -10.99 12.52
N MET A 35 -11.68 -11.40 13.34
CA MET A 35 -11.91 -12.32 14.45
C MET A 35 -12.56 -11.66 15.68
N LEU A 36 -12.63 -10.33 15.74
CA LEU A 36 -13.21 -9.64 16.88
C LEU A 36 -14.74 -9.64 16.76
N PRO A 37 -15.49 -10.24 17.70
CA PRO A 37 -16.94 -10.15 17.68
C PRO A 37 -17.37 -8.74 18.10
N ASP A 38 -18.25 -8.13 17.30
CA ASP A 38 -18.84 -6.80 17.52
C ASP A 38 -17.83 -5.68 17.80
N PRO A 39 -16.93 -5.36 16.83
CA PRO A 39 -15.94 -4.30 16.98
C PRO A 39 -16.61 -2.93 17.19
N SER A 40 -16.17 -2.20 18.22
CA SER A 40 -16.64 -0.84 18.48
C SER A 40 -16.28 0.14 17.34
N ALA A 41 -16.98 1.27 17.27
CA ALA A 41 -16.73 2.31 16.25
C ALA A 41 -15.29 2.85 16.29
N GLU A 42 -14.67 2.91 17.46
CA GLU A 42 -13.26 3.30 17.62
C GLU A 42 -12.32 2.30 16.94
N ILE A 43 -12.57 1.00 17.13
CA ILE A 43 -11.77 -0.07 16.51
C ILE A 43 -11.92 -0.04 14.98
N TRP A 44 -13.14 0.22 14.49
CA TRP A 44 -13.39 0.47 13.07
C TRP A 44 -12.58 1.66 12.54
N ALA A 45 -12.61 2.79 13.24
CA ALA A 45 -11.89 3.99 12.83
C ALA A 45 -10.38 3.76 12.76
N VAL A 46 -9.81 3.08 13.76
CA VAL A 46 -8.38 2.72 13.78
C VAL A 46 -8.05 1.76 12.64
N TYR A 47 -8.83 0.69 12.44
CA TYR A 47 -8.59 -0.29 11.39
C TYR A 47 -8.65 0.33 9.99
N LEU A 48 -9.72 1.10 9.70
CA LEU A 48 -9.88 1.79 8.42
C LEU A 48 -8.84 2.89 8.23
N GLY A 49 -8.41 3.56 9.30
CA GLY A 49 -7.31 4.52 9.27
C GLY A 49 -5.99 3.88 8.84
N ILE A 50 -5.66 2.70 9.38
CA ILE A 50 -4.41 1.98 9.04
C ILE A 50 -4.45 1.46 7.59
N VAL A 51 -5.47 0.69 7.25
CA VAL A 51 -5.57 0.04 5.92
C VAL A 51 -5.83 1.08 4.82
N GLY A 52 -6.74 2.01 5.07
CA GLY A 52 -7.06 3.11 4.16
C GLY A 52 -5.88 4.08 4.01
N GLY A 53 -5.22 4.43 5.11
CA GLY A 53 -4.03 5.30 5.10
C GLY A 53 -2.90 4.71 4.27
N TYR A 54 -2.64 3.39 4.39
CA TYR A 54 -1.67 2.70 3.55
C TYR A 54 -2.03 2.79 2.06
N ALA A 55 -3.30 2.55 1.70
CA ALA A 55 -3.75 2.63 0.31
C ALA A 55 -3.60 4.06 -0.26
N VAL A 56 -3.99 5.09 0.49
CA VAL A 56 -3.85 6.49 0.08
C VAL A 56 -2.39 6.87 -0.10
N ALA A 57 -1.52 6.54 0.87
CA ALA A 57 -0.09 6.83 0.77
C ALA A 57 0.56 6.14 -0.44
N ARG A 58 0.19 4.88 -0.71
CA ARG A 58 0.69 4.14 -1.88
C ARG A 58 0.22 4.74 -3.20
N SER A 59 -1.04 5.17 -3.28
CA SER A 59 -1.61 5.85 -4.44
C SER A 59 -0.87 7.17 -4.70
N PHE A 60 -0.69 7.99 -3.67
CA PHE A 60 0.01 9.27 -3.77
C PHE A 60 1.45 9.12 -4.29
N VAL A 61 2.21 8.16 -3.75
CA VAL A 61 3.57 7.87 -4.23
C VAL A 61 3.58 7.40 -5.70
N SER A 62 2.55 6.66 -6.12
CA SER A 62 2.41 6.22 -7.51
C SER A 62 2.16 7.41 -8.45
N VAL A 63 1.26 8.32 -8.08
CA VAL A 63 0.94 9.52 -8.87
C VAL A 63 2.18 10.40 -9.00
N LYS A 64 2.88 10.67 -7.90
CA LYS A 64 4.12 11.48 -7.92
C LYS A 64 5.20 10.87 -8.80
N ARG A 65 5.32 9.54 -8.83
CA ARG A 65 6.25 8.87 -9.73
C ARG A 65 5.87 9.05 -11.20
N GLN A 66 4.59 8.92 -11.53
CA GLN A 66 4.08 9.11 -12.89
C GLN A 66 4.30 10.55 -13.38
N GLU A 67 4.08 11.55 -12.52
CA GLU A 67 4.37 12.96 -12.82
C GLU A 67 5.85 13.15 -13.20
N LEU A 68 6.77 12.63 -12.37
CA LEU A 68 8.22 12.73 -12.62
C LEU A 68 8.66 12.01 -13.92
N GLU A 69 8.06 10.87 -14.23
CA GLU A 69 8.32 10.14 -15.48
C GLU A 69 7.80 10.92 -16.70
N SER A 70 6.65 11.60 -16.57
CA SER A 70 6.08 12.43 -17.63
C SER A 70 6.86 13.73 -17.88
N ASP A 71 7.36 14.37 -16.83
CA ASP A 71 8.19 15.58 -16.95
C ASP A 71 9.52 15.28 -17.63
N HIS A 72 10.19 14.19 -17.27
CA HIS A 72 11.41 13.74 -17.93
C HIS A 72 11.20 13.48 -19.42
N ALA A 73 10.10 12.81 -19.79
CA ALA A 73 9.80 12.52 -21.18
C ALA A 73 9.65 13.81 -22.01
N ARG A 74 9.03 14.84 -21.42
CA ARG A 74 8.84 16.16 -22.07
C ARG A 74 10.12 16.97 -22.20
N GLU A 75 11.11 16.78 -21.33
CA GLU A 75 12.42 17.45 -21.42
C GLU A 75 13.36 16.79 -22.44
N THR A 76 13.13 15.53 -22.78
CA THR A 76 13.96 14.76 -23.72
C THR A 76 13.46 14.77 -25.18
N ASP A 77 12.26 15.30 -25.43
CA ASP A 77 11.69 15.57 -26.77
C ASP A 77 12.02 17.02 -27.23
#